data_AF-A0A8T4XBA8-F1
#
_entry.id   AF-A0A8T4XBA8-F1
#
_cell.length_a   1.000
_cell.length_b   1.000
_cell.length_c   1.000
_cell.angle_alpha   90.00
_cell.angle_beta   90.00
_cell.angle_gamma   90.00
#
_symmetry.space_group_name_H-M   'P 1'
#
loop_
_entity.id
_entity.type
_entity.pdbx_description
1 polymer ?
#
loop_
_entity_poly.entity_id
_entity_poly.type
_entity_poly.pdbx_seq_one_letter_code
_entity_poly.pdbx_strand_id
1 'polypeptide(L)'
;MDSIGSYEGCRLVKQGFKPGSCLTYCSGEWKPACKVTLMCKNNTPYRLIYSYAHKSPEQYLSIYQSGCNWSCKKCHSWRFTRYASGVWMSPKDIARVSEEYYMRNREHV
;
A
#
# COMPACT_ATOMS: atom_id res chain seq x y z
N MET A 1 20.98 17.58 6.97
CA MET A 1 20.10 16.53 6.39
C MET A 1 19.18 16.11 7.52
N ASP A 2 18.14 16.91 7.70
CA ASP A 2 17.61 17.16 9.03
C ASP A 2 16.37 16.30 9.28
N SER A 3 16.47 15.52 10.35
CA SER A 3 15.41 15.05 11.24
C SER A 3 13.96 15.31 10.80
N ILE A 4 13.35 14.37 10.08
CA ILE A 4 11.88 14.27 9.98
C ILE A 4 11.49 12.82 10.26
N GLY A 5 11.04 12.58 11.49
CA GLY A 5 10.44 11.33 11.96
C GLY A 5 11.31 10.60 12.99
N SER A 6 10.88 10.59 14.26
CA SER A 6 11.42 9.60 15.19
C SER A 6 11.04 8.21 14.67
N TYR A 7 12.02 7.33 14.47
CA TYR A 7 11.78 5.93 14.11
C TYR A 7 11.44 5.08 15.34
N GLU A 8 11.07 5.75 16.43
CA GLU A 8 10.71 5.15 17.70
C GLU A 8 9.47 4.26 17.49
N GLY A 9 9.65 2.95 17.74
CA GLY A 9 8.63 1.94 17.48
C GLY A 9 8.65 1.28 16.10
N CYS A 10 9.60 1.60 15.20
CA CYS A 10 9.76 0.87 13.95
C CYS A 10 10.38 -0.52 14.17
N ARG A 11 9.60 -1.58 13.94
CA ARG A 11 10.07 -2.98 14.09
C ARG A 11 11.25 -3.33 13.19
N LEU A 12 11.30 -2.79 11.97
CA LEU A 12 12.40 -3.04 11.04
C LEU A 12 13.71 -2.41 11.52
N VAL A 13 13.65 -1.20 12.07
CA VAL A 13 14.83 -0.54 12.65
C VAL A 13 15.33 -1.30 13.88
N LYS A 14 14.43 -1.79 14.74
CA LYS A 14 14.80 -2.66 15.87
C LYS A 14 15.48 -3.97 15.45
N GLN A 15 15.20 -4.44 14.23
CA GLN A 15 15.85 -5.62 13.63
C GLN A 15 17.16 -5.28 12.91
N GLY A 16 17.62 -4.02 12.91
CA GLY A 16 18.86 -3.60 12.27
C GLY A 16 18.72 -3.11 10.82
N PHE A 17 17.50 -3.02 10.28
CA PHE A 17 17.28 -2.50 8.93
C PHE A 17 17.26 -0.97 8.90
N LYS A 18 17.82 -0.38 7.84
CA LYS A 18 17.69 1.05 7.59
C LYS A 18 16.24 1.40 7.24
N PRO A 19 15.72 2.54 7.72
CA PRO A 19 14.39 3.00 7.32
C PRO A 19 14.36 3.30 5.81
N GLY A 20 13.26 2.91 5.15
CA GLY A 20 13.02 3.24 3.75
C GLY A 20 12.44 4.65 3.57
N SER A 21 12.12 5.02 2.32
CA SER A 21 11.42 6.26 1.97
C SER A 21 9.94 6.19 2.32
N CYS A 22 9.62 6.02 3.61
CA CYS A 22 8.28 5.69 4.08
C CYS A 22 7.43 6.90 4.50
N LEU A 23 7.79 8.13 4.13
CA LEU A 23 6.93 9.29 4.44
C LEU A 23 5.74 9.33 3.49
N THR A 24 4.54 9.46 4.06
CA THR A 24 3.27 9.53 3.35
C THR A 24 2.47 10.71 3.87
N TYR A 25 1.94 11.52 2.95
CA TYR A 25 1.15 12.69 3.27
C TYR A 25 -0.27 12.28 3.66
N CYS A 26 -0.73 12.75 4.82
CA CYS A 26 -2.05 12.47 5.36
C CYS A 26 -2.53 13.67 6.19
N SER A 27 -3.71 14.20 5.85
CA SER A 27 -4.36 15.28 6.61
C SER A 27 -3.48 16.50 6.91
N GLY A 28 -2.71 16.98 5.92
CA GLY A 28 -1.86 18.17 6.08
C GLY A 28 -0.41 17.89 6.47
N GLU A 29 -0.07 16.65 6.82
CA GLU A 29 1.22 16.33 7.44
C GLU A 29 1.89 15.10 6.80
N TRP A 30 3.23 15.06 6.86
CA TRP A 30 4.02 13.88 6.47
C TRP A 30 4.17 12.95 7.67
N LYS A 31 3.69 11.71 7.53
CA LYS A 31 3.72 10.69 8.57
C LYS A 31 4.34 9.39 8.06
N PRO A 32 4.89 8.52 8.93
CA PRO A 32 5.33 7.20 8.50
C PRO A 32 4.18 6.39 7.89
N ALA A 33 4.42 5.75 6.75
CA ALA A 33 3.43 4.98 5.99
C ALA A 33 2.74 3.93 6.86
N CYS A 34 3.49 3.23 7.71
CA CYS A 34 2.96 2.22 8.62
C CYS A 34 1.95 2.76 9.64
N LYS A 35 1.88 4.08 9.86
CA LYS A 35 0.91 4.73 10.76
C LYS A 35 -0.36 5.18 10.04
N VAL A 36 -0.31 5.39 8.72
CA VAL A 36 -1.39 6.00 7.95
C VAL A 36 -1.96 5.10 6.84
N THR A 37 -1.29 4.00 6.49
CA THR A 37 -1.75 3.05 5.45
C THR A 37 -1.80 1.59 5.92
N LEU A 38 -1.55 1.35 7.21
CA LEU A 38 -1.72 0.06 7.89
C LEU A 38 -2.54 0.26 9.15
N MET A 39 -3.58 -0.55 9.30
CA MET A 39 -4.41 -0.61 10.51
C MET A 39 -4.56 -2.08 10.94
N CYS A 40 -4.81 -2.33 12.22
CA CYS A 40 -5.22 -3.65 12.70
C CYS A 40 -6.53 -3.50 13.48
N LYS A 41 -7.57 -4.23 13.08
CA LYS A 41 -8.88 -4.28 13.76
C LYS A 41 -9.22 -5.73 14.05
N ASN A 42 -9.49 -6.05 15.32
CA ASN A 42 -9.81 -7.43 15.75
C ASN A 42 -8.78 -8.46 15.25
N ASN A 43 -7.49 -8.17 15.43
CA ASN A 43 -6.37 -8.98 14.95
C ASN A 43 -6.29 -9.17 13.41
N THR A 44 -7.09 -8.42 12.64
CA THR A 44 -7.09 -8.45 11.18
C THR A 44 -6.36 -7.22 10.64
N PRO A 45 -5.30 -7.39 9.83
CA PRO A 45 -4.63 -6.26 9.20
C PRO A 45 -5.49 -5.69 8.07
N TYR A 46 -5.45 -4.37 7.91
CA TYR A 46 -6.03 -3.67 6.77
C TYR A 46 -4.95 -2.80 6.11
N ARG A 47 -5.00 -2.74 4.78
CA ARG A 47 -4.15 -1.86 3.97
C ARG A 47 -5.02 -0.85 3.26
N LEU A 48 -4.46 0.34 3.07
CA LEU A 48 -5.10 1.38 2.27
C LEU A 48 -4.79 1.14 0.79
N ILE A 49 -5.77 0.60 0.06
CA ILE A 49 -5.66 0.24 -1.35
C ILE A 49 -6.23 1.38 -2.19
N TYR A 50 -5.37 2.02 -2.98
CA TYR A 50 -5.75 3.16 -3.82
C TYR A 50 -6.67 2.73 -4.95
N SER A 51 -6.30 1.64 -5.63
CA SER A 51 -7.03 1.12 -6.78
C SER A 51 -6.56 -0.31 -7.05
N TYR A 52 -7.31 -1.02 -7.87
CA TYR A 52 -6.86 -2.22 -8.53
C TYR A 52 -7.27 -2.08 -10.00
N ALA A 53 -6.34 -2.35 -10.90
CA ALA A 53 -6.60 -2.25 -12.33
C ALA A 53 -6.57 -3.63 -12.97
N HIS A 54 -7.51 -3.82 -13.88
CA HIS A 54 -7.44 -4.82 -14.93
C HIS A 54 -7.06 -4.07 -16.20
N LYS A 55 -6.16 -4.63 -17.00
CA LYS A 55 -5.83 -4.07 -18.31
C LYS A 55 -6.03 -5.19 -19.32
N SER A 56 -7.22 -5.32 -19.90
CA SER A 56 -7.41 -6.26 -21.01
C SER A 56 -6.42 -5.90 -22.14
N PRO A 57 -5.74 -6.87 -22.77
CA PRO A 57 -5.90 -8.33 -22.70
C PRO A 57 -5.00 -9.05 -21.65
N GLU A 58 -4.42 -8.32 -20.72
CA GLU A 58 -3.40 -8.84 -19.80
C GLU A 58 -4.05 -9.71 -18.70
N GLN A 59 -3.63 -10.97 -18.62
CA GLN A 59 -4.07 -11.97 -17.62
C GLN A 59 -3.41 -11.75 -16.25
N TYR A 60 -3.42 -10.50 -15.75
CA TYR A 60 -3.00 -10.21 -14.38
C TYR A 60 -3.87 -9.13 -13.73
N LEU A 61 -4.00 -9.25 -12.40
CA LEU A 61 -4.64 -8.26 -11.55
C LEU A 61 -3.58 -7.47 -10.80
N SER A 62 -3.54 -6.15 -11.02
CA SER A 62 -2.68 -5.25 -10.25
C SER A 62 -3.43 -4.64 -9.08
N ILE A 63 -2.86 -4.76 -7.88
CA ILE A 63 -3.37 -4.10 -6.66
C ILE A 63 -2.41 -2.98 -6.26
N TYR A 64 -2.91 -1.75 -6.25
CA TYR A 64 -2.14 -0.56 -5.95
C TYR A 64 -2.37 -0.09 -4.52
N GLN A 65 -1.32 -0.14 -3.70
CA GLN A 65 -1.35 0.30 -2.31
C GLN A 65 -0.77 1.70 -2.12
N SER A 66 -1.28 2.40 -1.11
CA SER A 66 -0.70 3.66 -0.63
C SER A 66 0.39 3.40 0.42
N GLY A 67 1.39 4.29 0.51
CA GLY A 67 2.46 4.19 1.50
C GLY A 67 3.57 3.19 1.17
N CYS A 68 4.02 3.15 -0.08
CA CYS A 68 5.24 2.42 -0.46
C CYS A 68 6.47 3.01 0.24
N ASN A 69 7.43 2.17 0.60
CA ASN A 69 8.66 2.57 1.31
C ASN A 69 9.92 2.55 0.43
N TRP A 70 9.79 2.37 -0.88
CA TRP A 70 10.91 2.35 -1.83
C TRP A 70 11.23 3.73 -2.41
N SER A 71 12.48 3.90 -2.85
CA SER A 71 13.00 5.14 -3.43
C SER A 71 13.10 5.08 -4.97
N CYS A 72 12.13 4.41 -5.61
CA CYS A 72 12.11 4.18 -7.06
C CYS A 72 12.29 5.48 -7.86
N LYS A 73 13.26 5.50 -8.78
CA LYS A 73 13.55 6.68 -9.62
C LYS A 73 12.53 6.90 -10.75
N LYS A 74 11.84 5.83 -11.17
CA LYS A 74 10.82 5.83 -12.23
C LYS A 74 9.52 5.19 -11.73
N CYS A 75 8.97 5.72 -10.64
CA CYS A 75 7.79 5.14 -10.00
C CYS A 75 6.50 5.51 -10.73
N HIS A 76 5.88 4.54 -11.40
CA HIS A 76 4.55 4.70 -12.01
C HIS A 76 3.44 4.92 -10.97
N SER A 77 3.72 4.55 -9.72
CA SER A 77 2.79 4.63 -8.59
C SER A 77 3.01 5.86 -7.70
N TRP A 78 3.92 6.76 -8.08
CA TRP A 78 4.38 7.89 -7.24
C TRP A 78 3.24 8.71 -6.63
N ARG A 79 2.24 9.05 -7.47
CA ARG A 79 1.13 9.94 -7.07
C ARG A 79 0.31 9.37 -5.92
N PHE A 80 0.01 8.07 -5.91
CA PHE A 80 -0.82 7.48 -4.86
C PHE A 80 0.01 6.84 -3.75
N THR A 81 1.25 6.44 -4.00
CA THR A 81 2.13 5.92 -2.95
C THR A 81 2.52 6.97 -1.91
N ARG A 82 2.61 8.25 -2.30
CA ARG A 82 2.97 9.36 -1.38
C ARG A 82 1.81 9.96 -0.61
N TYR A 83 0.57 9.63 -0.94
CA TYR A 83 -0.62 10.21 -0.32
C TYR A 83 -1.44 9.08 0.31
N ALA A 84 -1.86 9.24 1.55
CA ALA A 84 -2.74 8.26 2.19
C ALA A 84 -4.15 8.40 1.61
N SER A 85 -4.42 7.67 0.52
CA SER A 85 -5.73 7.62 -0.14
C SER A 85 -6.08 6.19 -0.57
N GLY A 86 -7.38 5.90 -0.64
CA GLY A 86 -7.89 4.59 -1.04
C GLY A 86 -8.96 4.06 -0.11
N VAL A 87 -9.22 2.76 -0.23
CA VAL A 87 -10.18 2.01 0.59
C VAL A 87 -9.41 1.07 1.51
N TRP A 88 -9.83 0.99 2.76
CA TRP A 88 -9.29 0.03 3.71
C TRP A 88 -9.75 -1.38 3.36
N MET A 89 -8.82 -2.23 2.95
CA MET A 89 -9.09 -3.62 2.57
C MET A 89 -8.39 -4.58 3.51
N SER A 90 -9.13 -5.57 3.99
CA SER A 90 -8.59 -6.75 4.66
C SER A 90 -8.02 -7.75 3.65
N PRO A 91 -7.27 -8.77 4.10
CA PRO A 91 -6.90 -9.90 3.25
C PRO A 91 -8.10 -10.57 2.56
N LYS A 92 -9.26 -10.66 3.24
CA LYS A 92 -10.48 -11.22 2.65
C LYS A 92 -11.05 -10.34 1.54
N ASP A 93 -11.01 -9.02 1.71
CA ASP A 93 -11.45 -8.09 0.66
C ASP A 93 -10.56 -8.21 -0.58
N ILE A 94 -9.23 -8.30 -0.39
CA ILE A 94 -8.27 -8.51 -1.48
C ILE A 94 -8.50 -9.85 -2.20
N ALA A 95 -8.75 -10.92 -1.45
CA ALA A 95 -9.08 -12.23 -2.02
C ALA A 95 -10.38 -12.16 -2.85
N ARG A 96 -11.40 -11.45 -2.37
CA ARG A 96 -12.65 -11.23 -3.12
C ARG A 96 -12.44 -10.45 -4.41
N VAL A 97 -11.60 -9.40 -4.41
CA VAL A 97 -11.23 -8.69 -5.66
C VAL A 97 -10.59 -9.65 -6.66
N SER A 98 -9.78 -10.60 -6.19
CA SER A 98 -9.14 -11.61 -7.03
C SER A 98 -10.14 -12.63 -7.58
N GLU A 99 -11.10 -13.08 -6.75
CA GLU A 99 -12.21 -13.95 -7.17
C GLU A 99 -13.11 -13.27 -8.20
N GLU A 100 -13.49 -12.01 -7.97
CA GLU A 100 -14.30 -11.23 -8.92
C GLU A 100 -13.59 -11.05 -10.26
N TYR A 101 -12.27 -10.79 -10.23
CA TYR A 101 -11.46 -10.72 -11.44
C TYR A 101 -11.46 -12.07 -12.18
N TYR A 102 -11.22 -13.18 -11.49
CA TYR A 102 -11.26 -14.51 -12.09
C TYR A 102 -12.62 -14.83 -12.72
N MET A 103 -13.71 -14.63 -11.98
CA MET A 103 -15.06 -14.95 -12.46
C MET A 103 -15.45 -14.13 -13.69
N ARG A 104 -15.05 -12.85 -13.77
CA ARG A 104 -15.32 -11.99 -14.94
C ARG A 104 -14.51 -12.39 -16.17
N ASN A 105 -13.36 -13.03 -16.00
CA ASN A 105 -12.46 -13.37 -17.10
C ASN A 105 -12.42 -14.86 -17.40
N ARG A 106 -13.20 -15.69 -16.69
CA ARG A 106 -13.16 -17.17 -16.76
C ARG A 106 -13.38 -17.73 -18.16
N GLU A 107 -14.12 -17.03 -19.03
CA GLU A 107 -14.36 -17.43 -20.41
C GLU A 107 -13.21 -17.06 -21.38
N HIS A 108 -12.22 -16.31 -20.90
CA HIS A 108 -11.04 -15.86 -21.64
C HIS A 108 -9.73 -16.49 -21.12
N VAL A 109 -9.82 -17.48 -20.23
CA VAL A 109 -8.70 -18.28 -19.72
C VAL A 109 -8.74 -19.68 -20.30
#